data_AF-A0A9D8Z3P4-F1
#
_entry.id   AF-A0A9D8Z3P4-F1
#
_cell.length_a   1.000
_cell.length_b   1.000
_cell.length_c   1.000
_cell.angle_alpha   90.00
_cell.angle_beta   90.00
_cell.angle_gamma   90.00
#
_symmetry.space_group_name_H-M   'P 1'
#
loop_
_entity.id
_entity.type
_entity.pdbx_description
1 polymer ?
#
loop_
_entity_poly.entity_id
_entity_poly.type
_entity_poly.pdbx_seq_one_letter_code
_entity_poly.pdbx_strand_id
1 'polypeptide(L)'
;MINLDYAFHHVECVAGVMTGRPGAIERMDISADGFWRSFSAIAVALPAMFFVWVMNARANQAEMTTLGIAPLVAGEAVFELIVWLLPVPVFALVLRPLGLGHRFVHLVIARNWANALFSYAIAALYVPYLVVADDNGAMMMLGGVLMVLILIAAVRLTRAALDSSMALAIAFIAGELIVSATLAITYVGIMGF
;
A
#
# COMPACT_ATOMS: atom_id res chain seq x y z
N MET A 1 19.33 -4.57 -10.94
CA MET A 1 19.85 -3.72 -9.84
C MET A 1 18.83 -2.62 -9.59
N ILE A 2 18.40 -2.41 -8.34
CA ILE A 2 17.44 -1.34 -8.01
C ILE A 2 18.17 0.00 -8.24
N ASN A 3 17.58 0.88 -9.05
CA ASN A 3 18.08 2.25 -9.22
C ASN A 3 17.39 3.12 -8.16
N LEU A 4 18.14 3.54 -7.15
CA LEU A 4 17.60 4.34 -6.04
C LEU A 4 17.18 5.75 -6.48
N ASP A 5 17.88 6.37 -7.42
CA ASP A 5 17.50 7.69 -7.93
C ASP A 5 16.13 7.64 -8.62
N TYR A 6 15.89 6.57 -9.38
CA TYR A 6 14.57 6.30 -9.97
C TYR A 6 13.50 6.15 -8.88
N ALA A 7 13.79 5.36 -7.85
CA ALA A 7 12.85 5.16 -6.74
C ALA A 7 12.53 6.47 -6.01
N PHE A 8 13.54 7.25 -5.64
CA PHE A 8 13.36 8.52 -4.93
C PHE A 8 12.58 9.52 -5.78
N HIS A 9 12.92 9.68 -7.07
CA HIS A 9 12.18 10.55 -7.99
C HIS A 9 10.68 10.22 -8.01
N HIS A 10 10.33 8.95 -8.09
CA HIS A 10 8.93 8.54 -8.13
C HIS A 10 8.22 8.70 -6.78
N VAL A 11 8.89 8.43 -5.66
CA VAL A 11 8.37 8.68 -4.31
C VAL A 11 8.12 10.18 -4.10
N GLU A 12 9.03 11.05 -4.56
CA GLU A 12 8.85 12.50 -4.52
C GLU A 12 7.66 12.97 -5.37
N CYS A 13 7.47 12.38 -6.56
CA CYS A 13 6.32 12.67 -7.40
C CYS A 13 5.02 12.30 -6.67
N VAL A 14 4.94 11.11 -6.08
CA VAL A 14 3.79 10.65 -5.31
C VAL A 14 3.52 11.56 -4.11
N ALA A 15 4.55 11.87 -3.31
CA ALA A 15 4.42 12.80 -2.19
C ALA A 15 3.93 14.17 -2.66
N GLY A 16 4.46 14.65 -3.78
CA GLY A 16 4.01 15.87 -4.44
C GLY A 16 2.52 15.83 -4.79
N VAL A 17 2.02 14.75 -5.38
CA VAL A 17 0.59 14.58 -5.68
C VAL A 17 -0.25 14.64 -4.39
N MET A 18 0.18 13.94 -3.34
CA MET A 18 -0.52 13.89 -2.05
C MET A 18 -0.61 15.27 -1.39
N THR A 19 0.44 16.09 -1.52
CA THR A 19 0.47 17.47 -1.00
C THR A 19 -0.12 18.50 -1.97
N GLY A 20 -0.64 18.08 -3.13
CA GLY A 20 -1.29 18.96 -4.10
C GLY A 20 -0.34 19.75 -5.02
N ARG A 21 0.91 19.30 -5.18
CA ARG A 21 1.88 19.90 -6.11
C ARG A 21 1.39 19.70 -7.56
N PRO A 22 1.13 20.76 -8.33
CA PRO A 22 0.71 20.64 -9.73
C PRO A 22 1.79 19.95 -10.57
N GLY A 23 1.38 19.22 -11.60
CA GLY A 23 2.31 18.61 -12.55
C GLY A 23 3.09 17.40 -11.99
N ALA A 24 2.77 16.91 -10.78
CA ALA A 24 3.56 15.88 -10.12
C ALA A 24 3.35 14.48 -10.71
N ILE A 25 2.14 14.17 -11.19
CA ILE A 25 1.85 12.88 -11.82
C ILE A 25 2.48 12.79 -13.21
N GLU A 26 2.57 13.91 -13.93
CA GLU A 26 3.12 14.03 -15.29
C GLU A 26 4.64 13.85 -15.33
N ARG A 27 5.32 14.00 -14.19
CA ARG A 27 6.77 13.75 -14.07
C ARG A 27 7.13 12.27 -13.89
N MET A 28 6.14 11.41 -13.68
CA MET A 28 6.39 9.98 -13.54
C MET A 28 6.67 9.37 -14.92
N ASP A 29 7.58 8.40 -14.98
CA ASP A 29 7.78 7.56 -16.16
C ASP A 29 6.55 6.68 -16.41
N ILE A 30 5.60 7.17 -17.23
CA ILE A 30 4.36 6.48 -17.61
C ILE A 30 4.51 5.59 -18.84
N SER A 31 5.73 5.27 -19.24
CA SER A 31 6.01 4.38 -20.38
C SER A 31 5.71 2.91 -20.06
N ALA A 32 5.73 2.06 -21.09
CA ALA A 32 5.63 0.61 -20.91
C ALA A 32 6.81 0.04 -20.09
N ASP A 33 8.01 0.61 -20.25
CA ASP A 33 9.17 0.23 -19.42
C ASP A 33 8.98 0.73 -17.98
N GLY A 34 8.46 1.95 -17.82
CA GLY A 34 8.10 2.53 -16.52
C GLY A 34 7.09 1.67 -15.76
N PHE A 35 6.12 1.09 -16.45
CA PHE A 35 5.16 0.14 -15.89
C PHE A 35 5.87 -1.05 -15.24
N TRP A 36 6.73 -1.76 -15.98
CA TRP A 36 7.45 -2.92 -15.45
C TRP A 36 8.45 -2.52 -14.36
N ARG A 37 9.14 -1.39 -14.53
CA ARG A 37 10.08 -0.86 -13.53
C ARG A 37 9.38 -0.48 -12.23
N SER A 38 8.12 -0.05 -12.26
CA SER A 38 7.39 0.33 -11.05
C SER A 38 7.20 -0.83 -10.06
N PHE A 39 7.23 -2.09 -10.51
CA PHE A 39 7.18 -3.25 -9.60
C PHE A 39 8.42 -3.39 -8.73
N SER A 40 9.53 -2.71 -9.07
CA SER A 40 10.68 -2.60 -8.16
C SER A 40 10.33 -1.88 -6.85
N ALA A 41 9.21 -1.15 -6.80
CA ALA A 41 8.67 -0.58 -5.56
C ALA A 41 8.40 -1.65 -4.48
N ILE A 42 8.05 -2.90 -4.85
CA ILE A 42 7.94 -4.02 -3.90
C ILE A 42 9.27 -4.25 -3.20
N ALA A 43 10.37 -4.31 -3.97
CA ALA A 43 11.69 -4.53 -3.41
C ALA A 43 12.17 -3.34 -2.57
N VAL A 44 11.80 -2.11 -2.94
CA VAL A 44 12.06 -0.90 -2.16
C VAL A 44 11.26 -0.88 -0.84
N ALA A 45 10.03 -1.38 -0.86
CA ALA A 45 9.15 -1.48 0.31
C ALA A 45 9.50 -2.64 1.25
N LEU A 46 10.18 -3.68 0.73
CA LEU A 46 10.46 -4.93 1.44
C LEU A 46 11.07 -4.75 2.84
N PRO A 47 12.02 -3.84 3.11
CA PRO A 47 12.54 -3.64 4.46
C PRO A 47 11.46 -3.20 5.47
N ALA A 48 10.59 -2.27 5.06
CA ALA A 48 9.50 -1.78 5.88
C ALA A 48 8.42 -2.84 6.07
N MET A 49 8.05 -3.54 4.99
CA MET A 49 7.08 -4.63 5.03
C MET A 49 7.56 -5.76 5.94
N PHE A 50 8.81 -6.20 5.78
CA PHE A 50 9.40 -7.26 6.60
C PHE A 50 9.41 -6.90 8.09
N PHE A 51 9.72 -5.65 8.42
CA PHE A 51 9.62 -5.17 9.79
C PHE A 51 8.19 -5.31 10.35
N VAL A 52 7.18 -4.86 9.61
CA VAL A 52 5.77 -4.98 9.99
C VAL A 52 5.34 -6.44 10.13
N TRP A 53 5.74 -7.32 9.21
CA TRP A 53 5.42 -8.75 9.28
C TRP A 53 5.98 -9.41 10.55
N VAL A 54 7.21 -9.07 10.93
CA VAL A 54 7.82 -9.58 12.16
C VAL A 54 7.08 -9.06 13.40
N MET A 55 6.69 -7.78 13.41
CA MET A 55 5.91 -7.20 14.51
C MET A 55 4.54 -7.87 14.65
N ASN A 56 3.82 -8.06 13.54
CA ASN A 56 2.53 -8.76 13.52
C ASN A 56 2.69 -10.22 13.95
N ALA A 57 3.68 -10.94 13.42
CA ALA A 57 3.95 -12.32 13.80
C ALA A 57 4.24 -12.48 15.30
N ARG A 58 4.94 -11.53 15.91
CA ARG A 58 5.19 -11.52 17.37
C ARG A 58 3.92 -11.26 18.17
N ALA A 59 3.09 -10.32 17.74
CA ALA A 59 1.80 -10.04 18.37
C ALA A 59 0.88 -11.27 18.29
N ASN A 60 0.77 -11.86 17.11
CA ASN A 60 -0.09 -13.03 16.86
C ASN A 60 0.41 -14.30 17.55
N GLN A 61 1.74 -14.49 17.71
CA GLN A 61 2.28 -15.65 18.42
C GLN A 61 1.86 -15.67 19.91
N ALA A 62 1.65 -14.51 20.52
CA ALA A 62 1.15 -14.43 21.90
C ALA A 62 -0.26 -15.03 22.03
N GLU A 63 -1.04 -15.01 20.94
CA GLU A 63 -2.39 -15.55 20.86
C GLU A 63 -2.41 -16.99 20.28
N MET A 64 -1.45 -17.32 19.41
CA MET A 64 -1.33 -18.62 18.72
C MET A 64 -0.10 -19.41 19.19
N THR A 65 -0.24 -20.18 20.26
CA THR A 65 0.89 -20.93 20.86
C THR A 65 1.40 -22.11 20.02
N THR A 66 0.72 -22.46 18.92
CA THR A 66 1.02 -23.66 18.11
C THR A 66 1.92 -23.41 16.90
N LEU A 67 2.06 -22.16 16.44
CA LEU A 67 2.90 -21.79 15.30
C LEU A 67 4.14 -21.00 15.76
N GLY A 68 5.28 -21.28 15.13
CA GLY A 68 6.48 -20.45 15.29
C GLY A 68 6.37 -19.13 14.51
N ILE A 69 7.24 -18.17 14.83
CA ILE A 69 7.30 -16.85 14.16
C ILE A 69 7.55 -16.99 12.65
N ALA A 70 8.42 -17.90 12.22
CA ALA A 70 8.82 -18.00 10.81
C ALA A 70 7.65 -18.35 9.86
N PRO A 71 6.80 -19.37 10.16
CA PRO A 71 5.57 -19.60 9.40
C PRO A 71 4.61 -18.41 9.35
N LEU A 72 4.46 -17.65 10.44
CA LEU A 72 3.59 -16.46 10.49
C LEU A 72 4.12 -15.36 9.55
N VAL A 73 5.43 -15.07 9.62
CA VAL A 73 6.07 -14.09 8.70
C VAL A 73 5.96 -14.54 7.24
N ALA A 74 6.10 -15.83 6.96
CA ALA A 74 5.92 -16.36 5.60
C ALA A 74 4.48 -16.18 5.11
N GLY A 75 3.49 -16.39 5.97
CA GLY A 75 2.08 -16.14 5.67
C GLY A 75 1.81 -14.68 5.30
N GLU A 76 2.33 -13.74 6.10
CA GLU A 76 2.23 -12.29 5.85
C GLU A 76 2.87 -11.91 4.50
N ALA A 77 4.04 -12.48 4.19
CA ALA A 77 4.72 -12.24 2.91
C ALA A 77 3.91 -12.72 1.70
N VAL A 78 3.27 -13.89 1.81
CA VAL A 78 2.38 -14.42 0.76
C VAL A 78 1.14 -13.55 0.61
N PHE A 79 0.51 -13.18 1.73
CA PHE A 79 -0.65 -12.29 1.72
C PHE A 79 -0.32 -10.95 1.05
N GLU A 80 0.81 -10.35 1.39
CA GLU A 80 1.21 -9.08 0.79
C GLU A 80 1.50 -9.20 -0.71
N LEU A 81 2.12 -10.30 -1.16
CA LEU A 81 2.32 -10.50 -2.59
C LEU A 81 0.98 -10.54 -3.35
N ILE A 82 -0.06 -11.12 -2.75
CA ILE A 82 -1.42 -11.10 -3.31
C ILE A 82 -1.96 -9.67 -3.33
N VAL A 83 -1.84 -8.91 -2.24
CA VAL A 83 -2.33 -7.52 -2.14
C VAL A 83 -1.63 -6.58 -3.13
N TRP A 84 -0.36 -6.82 -3.45
CA TRP A 84 0.38 -6.04 -4.45
C TRP A 84 0.01 -6.40 -5.89
N LEU A 85 -0.16 -7.70 -6.20
CA LEU A 85 -0.36 -8.16 -7.57
C LEU A 85 -1.82 -8.24 -8.01
N LEU A 86 -2.74 -8.62 -7.11
CA LEU A 86 -4.16 -8.77 -7.42
C LEU A 86 -4.83 -7.50 -7.97
N PRO A 87 -4.50 -6.28 -7.51
CA PRO A 87 -5.11 -5.07 -8.05
C PRO A 87 -4.83 -4.85 -9.53
N VAL A 88 -3.72 -5.36 -10.08
CA VAL A 88 -3.33 -5.16 -11.49
C VAL A 88 -4.39 -5.72 -12.46
N PRO A 89 -4.76 -7.01 -12.43
CA PRO A 89 -5.84 -7.52 -13.27
C PRO A 89 -7.20 -6.91 -12.92
N VAL A 90 -7.47 -6.61 -11.64
CA VAL A 90 -8.72 -5.95 -11.22
C VAL A 90 -8.87 -4.58 -11.87
N PHE A 91 -7.83 -3.75 -11.86
CA PHE A 91 -7.84 -2.44 -12.50
C PHE A 91 -8.01 -2.55 -14.02
N ALA A 92 -7.37 -3.54 -14.66
CA ALA A 92 -7.53 -3.77 -16.09
C ALA A 92 -8.98 -4.10 -16.47
N LEU A 93 -9.69 -4.83 -15.60
CA LEU A 93 -11.11 -5.18 -15.77
C LEU A 93 -12.05 -4.00 -15.45
N VAL A 94 -11.77 -3.26 -14.37
CA VAL A 94 -12.64 -2.17 -13.88
C VAL A 94 -12.51 -0.89 -14.69
N LEU A 95 -11.30 -0.50 -15.12
CA LEU A 95 -11.10 0.79 -15.78
C LEU A 95 -11.63 0.83 -17.22
N ARG A 96 -11.66 -0.31 -17.92
CA ARG A 96 -12.16 -0.41 -19.30
C ARG A 96 -13.63 0.02 -19.44
N PRO A 97 -14.61 -0.56 -18.71
CA PRO A 97 -16.02 -0.15 -18.81
C PRO A 97 -16.27 1.29 -18.36
N LEU A 98 -15.36 1.86 -17.55
CA LEU A 98 -15.41 3.26 -17.14
C LEU A 98 -14.83 4.24 -18.17
N GLY A 99 -14.31 3.76 -19.31
CA GLY A 99 -13.63 4.59 -20.31
C GLY A 99 -12.22 5.06 -19.89
N LEU A 100 -11.71 4.56 -18.76
CA LEU A 100 -10.44 4.97 -18.15
C LEU A 100 -9.28 4.01 -18.43
N GLY A 101 -9.44 3.08 -19.37
CA GLY A 101 -8.41 2.10 -19.72
C GLY A 101 -7.08 2.74 -20.12
N HIS A 102 -7.10 3.94 -20.72
CA HIS A 102 -5.90 4.70 -21.09
C HIS A 102 -5.09 5.22 -19.89
N ARG A 103 -5.70 5.31 -18.71
CA ARG A 103 -5.05 5.70 -17.44
C ARG A 103 -4.57 4.51 -16.61
N PHE A 104 -4.77 3.27 -17.08
CA PHE A 104 -4.36 2.06 -16.36
C PHE A 104 -2.89 2.09 -15.93
N VAL A 105 -1.98 2.43 -16.87
CA VAL A 105 -0.54 2.49 -16.58
C VAL A 105 -0.22 3.58 -15.56
N HIS A 106 -0.87 4.74 -15.64
CA HIS A 106 -0.68 5.84 -14.70
C HIS A 106 -1.05 5.40 -13.28
N LEU A 107 -2.21 4.74 -13.12
CA LEU A 107 -2.68 4.26 -11.83
C LEU A 107 -1.75 3.20 -11.24
N VAL A 108 -1.34 2.19 -12.02
CA VAL A 108 -0.47 1.12 -11.50
C VAL A 108 0.86 1.67 -11.03
N ILE A 109 1.49 2.54 -11.84
CA ILE A 109 2.80 3.13 -11.49
C ILE A 109 2.68 4.01 -10.25
N ALA A 110 1.68 4.91 -10.22
CA ALA A 110 1.44 5.78 -9.07
C ALA A 110 1.20 4.98 -7.79
N ARG A 111 0.34 3.95 -7.87
CA ARG A 111 -0.01 3.11 -6.72
C ARG A 111 1.17 2.30 -6.22
N ASN A 112 1.99 1.73 -7.10
CA ASN A 112 3.17 0.96 -6.68
C ASN A 112 4.14 1.81 -5.84
N TRP A 113 4.45 3.02 -6.32
CA TRP A 113 5.35 3.93 -5.59
C TRP A 113 4.71 4.53 -4.33
N ALA A 114 3.39 4.74 -4.34
CA ALA A 114 2.66 5.13 -3.13
C ALA A 114 2.62 4.04 -2.09
N ASN A 115 2.41 2.78 -2.48
CA ASN A 115 2.46 1.66 -1.56
C ASN A 115 3.83 1.54 -0.91
N ALA A 116 4.92 1.76 -1.66
CA ALA A 116 6.26 1.81 -1.06
C ALA A 116 6.37 2.90 0.02
N LEU A 117 5.93 4.13 -0.28
CA LEU A 117 5.92 5.22 0.70
C LEU A 117 5.05 4.88 1.93
N PHE A 118 3.85 4.33 1.70
CA PHE A 118 2.93 3.94 2.76
C PHE A 118 3.48 2.82 3.63
N SER A 119 4.18 1.84 3.07
CA SER A 119 4.83 0.77 3.85
C SER A 119 5.81 1.36 4.87
N TYR A 120 6.61 2.36 4.49
CA TYR A 120 7.51 3.04 5.44
C TYR A 120 6.75 3.87 6.48
N ALA A 121 5.68 4.56 6.07
CA ALA A 121 4.84 5.32 7.01
C ALA A 121 4.18 4.41 8.06
N ILE A 122 3.69 3.25 7.64
CA ILE A 122 3.11 2.23 8.52
C ILE A 122 4.20 1.62 9.40
N ALA A 123 5.36 1.24 8.85
CA ALA A 123 6.48 0.72 9.65
C ALA A 123 6.92 1.71 10.75
N ALA A 124 6.94 3.02 10.46
CA ALA A 124 7.26 4.04 11.44
C ALA A 124 6.29 4.06 12.64
N LEU A 125 5.03 3.65 12.46
CA LEU A 125 4.04 3.53 13.54
C LEU A 125 4.42 2.44 14.55
N TYR A 126 5.15 1.41 14.13
CA TYR A 126 5.59 0.31 15.00
C TYR A 126 6.85 0.65 15.80
N VAL A 127 7.59 1.71 15.44
CA VAL A 127 8.81 2.10 16.15
C VAL A 127 8.56 2.49 17.62
N PRO A 128 7.52 3.29 17.96
CA PRO A 128 7.17 3.57 19.35
C PRO A 128 6.91 2.33 20.22
N TYR A 129 6.38 1.24 19.64
CA TYR A 129 6.16 -0.02 20.38
C TYR A 129 7.46 -0.69 20.85
N LEU A 130 8.62 -0.28 20.32
CA LEU A 130 9.92 -0.77 20.76
C LEU A 130 10.39 -0.10 22.06
N VAL A 131 9.82 1.05 22.44
CA VAL A 131 10.33 1.91 23.52
C VAL A 131 9.27 2.32 24.55
N VAL A 132 7.97 2.32 24.20
CA VAL A 132 6.87 2.68 25.11
C VAL A 132 6.23 1.42 25.68
N ALA A 133 6.08 1.36 27.00
CA ALA A 133 5.36 0.28 27.68
C ALA A 133 3.84 0.52 27.67
N ASP A 134 3.10 -0.43 27.09
CA ASP A 134 1.69 -0.81 27.35
C ASP A 134 0.55 0.23 27.31
N ASP A 135 0.75 1.49 26.93
CA ASP A 135 -0.39 2.38 26.65
C ASP A 135 -0.92 2.20 25.22
N ASN A 136 -1.81 1.21 25.07
CA ASN A 136 -2.43 0.82 23.80
C ASN A 136 -3.35 1.90 23.19
N GLY A 137 -3.90 2.82 23.99
CA GLY A 137 -4.92 3.78 23.53
C GLY A 137 -4.37 4.85 22.59
N ALA A 138 -3.27 5.51 22.97
CA ALA A 138 -2.67 6.56 22.16
C ALA A 138 -2.12 6.04 20.83
N MET A 139 -1.56 4.82 20.81
CA MET A 139 -1.04 4.20 19.59
C MET A 139 -2.15 3.79 18.64
N MET A 140 -3.28 3.27 19.15
CA MET A 140 -4.47 3.01 18.34
C MET A 140 -5.00 4.30 17.69
N MET A 141 -5.05 5.41 18.45
CA MET A 141 -5.44 6.71 17.89
C MET A 141 -4.48 7.18 16.80
N LEU A 142 -3.17 7.06 17.02
CA LEU A 142 -2.16 7.44 16.04
C LEU A 142 -2.27 6.60 14.76
N GLY A 143 -2.50 5.29 14.88
CA GLY A 143 -2.75 4.40 13.76
C GLY A 143 -4.02 4.76 12.99
N GLY A 144 -5.11 5.11 13.71
CA GLY A 144 -6.35 5.59 13.10
C GLY A 144 -6.15 6.90 12.32
N VAL A 145 -5.41 7.86 12.89
CA VAL A 145 -5.06 9.12 12.20
C VAL A 145 -4.23 8.83 10.95
N LEU A 146 -3.20 7.99 11.06
CA LEU A 146 -2.37 7.61 9.91
C LEU A 146 -3.19 6.94 8.81
N MET A 147 -4.11 6.03 9.17
CA MET A 147 -5.01 5.39 8.22
C MET A 147 -5.87 6.42 7.47
N VAL A 148 -6.46 7.40 8.17
CA VAL A 148 -7.23 8.47 7.53
C VAL A 148 -6.35 9.29 6.58
N LEU A 149 -5.12 9.62 6.98
CA LEU A 149 -4.17 10.34 6.13
C LEU A 149 -3.79 9.53 4.87
N ILE A 150 -3.56 8.22 5.01
CA ILE A 150 -3.31 7.31 3.88
C ILE A 150 -4.52 7.27 2.94
N LEU A 151 -5.75 7.19 3.47
CA LEU A 151 -6.96 7.20 2.64
C LEU A 151 -7.12 8.52 1.88
N ILE A 152 -6.90 9.66 2.53
CA ILE A 152 -6.93 10.98 1.87
C ILE A 152 -5.86 11.05 0.77
N ALA A 153 -4.64 10.60 1.07
CA ALA A 153 -3.54 10.56 0.13
C ALA A 153 -3.84 9.64 -1.07
N ALA A 154 -4.39 8.46 -0.83
CA ALA A 154 -4.78 7.50 -1.84
C ALA A 154 -5.89 8.06 -2.75
N VAL A 155 -6.91 8.73 -2.19
CA VAL A 155 -7.96 9.38 -2.98
C VAL A 155 -7.36 10.48 -3.88
N ARG A 156 -6.48 11.33 -3.35
CA ARG A 156 -5.82 12.39 -4.13
C ARG A 156 -4.98 11.81 -5.27
N LEU A 157 -4.23 10.76 -4.97
CA LEU A 157 -3.37 10.07 -5.94
C LEU A 157 -4.20 9.40 -7.03
N THR A 158 -5.23 8.63 -6.67
CA THR A 158 -6.13 7.96 -7.62
C THR A 158 -6.85 8.97 -8.50
N ARG A 159 -7.30 10.10 -7.93
CA ARG A 159 -7.91 11.18 -8.70
C ARG A 159 -6.94 11.73 -9.74
N ALA A 160 -5.69 12.01 -9.36
CA ALA A 160 -4.68 12.54 -10.26
C ALA A 160 -4.26 11.52 -11.33
N ALA A 161 -4.04 10.26 -10.94
CA ALA A 161 -3.60 9.20 -11.84
C ALA A 161 -4.68 8.82 -12.87
N LEU A 162 -5.95 8.85 -12.47
CA LEU A 162 -7.08 8.58 -13.36
C LEU A 162 -7.63 9.82 -14.06
N ASP A 163 -7.12 11.01 -13.74
CA ASP A 163 -7.65 12.29 -14.24
C ASP A 163 -9.18 12.36 -14.11
N SER A 164 -9.66 12.07 -12.90
CA SER A 164 -11.08 11.82 -12.65
C SER A 164 -11.70 12.80 -11.66
N SER A 165 -13.02 12.69 -11.48
CA SER A 165 -13.74 13.44 -10.45
C SER A 165 -13.38 12.93 -9.05
N MET A 166 -13.50 13.80 -8.05
CA MET A 166 -13.28 13.40 -6.65
C MET A 166 -14.20 12.25 -6.22
N ALA A 167 -15.47 12.29 -6.66
CA ALA A 167 -16.45 11.25 -6.34
C ALA A 167 -16.02 9.88 -6.88
N LEU A 168 -15.51 9.82 -8.11
CA LEU A 168 -15.03 8.56 -8.69
C LEU A 168 -13.81 8.02 -7.94
N ALA A 169 -12.85 8.89 -7.61
CA ALA A 169 -11.67 8.49 -6.86
C ALA A 169 -12.02 7.96 -5.45
N ILE A 170 -12.97 8.59 -4.76
CA ILE A 170 -13.50 8.10 -3.47
C ILE A 170 -14.16 6.74 -3.65
N ALA A 171 -15.04 6.58 -4.64
CA ALA A 171 -15.70 5.30 -4.90
C ALA A 171 -14.71 4.19 -5.22
N PHE A 172 -13.64 4.51 -5.96
CA PHE A 172 -12.58 3.58 -6.30
C PHE A 172 -11.82 3.12 -5.04
N ILE A 173 -11.38 4.04 -4.19
CA ILE A 173 -10.70 3.71 -2.93
C ILE A 173 -11.62 2.97 -1.96
N ALA A 174 -12.90 3.32 -1.90
CA ALA A 174 -13.88 2.60 -1.08
C ALA A 174 -14.06 1.15 -1.57
N GLY A 175 -14.15 0.94 -2.88
CA GLY A 175 -14.20 -0.41 -3.47
C GLY A 175 -12.93 -1.22 -3.17
N GLU A 176 -11.76 -0.59 -3.29
CA GLU A 176 -10.49 -1.20 -2.93
C GLU A 176 -10.44 -1.59 -1.44
N LEU A 177 -10.89 -0.71 -0.54
CA LEU A 177 -10.95 -0.99 0.89
C LEU A 177 -11.85 -2.19 1.21
N ILE A 178 -13.00 -2.30 0.54
CA ILE A 178 -13.92 -3.46 0.70
C ILE A 178 -13.23 -4.75 0.25
N VAL A 179 -12.55 -4.74 -0.90
CA VAL A 179 -11.83 -5.91 -1.41
C VAL A 179 -10.69 -6.30 -0.46
N SER A 180 -9.86 -5.33 -0.06
CA SER A 180 -8.75 -5.54 0.87
C SER A 180 -9.21 -6.04 2.24
N ALA A 181 -10.30 -5.49 2.79
CA ALA A 181 -10.87 -5.95 4.05
C ALA A 181 -11.40 -7.39 3.93
N THR A 182 -12.06 -7.73 2.83
CA THR A 182 -12.56 -9.10 2.58
C THR A 182 -11.40 -10.09 2.48
N LEU A 183 -10.31 -9.71 1.79
CA LEU A 183 -9.11 -10.53 1.70
C LEU A 183 -8.44 -10.70 3.07
N ALA A 184 -8.33 -9.63 3.86
CA ALA A 184 -7.77 -9.68 5.20
C ALA A 184 -8.58 -10.60 6.14
N ILE A 185 -9.91 -10.47 6.15
CA ILE A 185 -10.80 -11.34 6.94
C ILE A 185 -10.65 -12.80 6.50
N THR A 186 -10.59 -13.04 5.19
CA THR A 186 -10.40 -14.39 4.65
C THR A 186 -9.05 -14.98 5.05
N TYR A 187 -7.99 -14.19 4.97
CA TYR A 187 -6.64 -14.57 5.40
C TYR A 187 -6.61 -14.95 6.89
N VAL A 188 -7.19 -14.10 7.74
CA VAL A 188 -7.32 -14.33 9.19
C VAL A 188 -8.11 -15.62 9.46
N GLY A 189 -9.24 -15.85 8.77
CA GLY A 189 -10.02 -17.08 8.92
C GLY A 189 -9.28 -18.35 8.46
N ILE A 190 -8.46 -18.28 7.40
CA ILE A 190 -7.61 -19.41 6.95
C ILE A 190 -6.52 -19.72 7.99
N MET A 191 -5.99 -18.69 8.65
CA MET A 191 -4.97 -18.84 9.69
C MET A 191 -5.55 -19.40 11.00
N GLY A 192 -6.88 -19.39 11.18
CA GLY A 192 -7.55 -20.00 12.33
C GLY A 192 -7.80 -19.05 13.50
N PHE A 193 -7.94 -17.75 13.22
CA PHE A 193 -8.45 -16.73 14.14
C PHE A 193 -9.98 -16.63 14.11
#